data_AF-A0A1M5RK24-F1
#
_entry.id   AF-A0A1M5RK24-F1
#
_cell.length_a   1.000
_cell.length_b   1.000
_cell.length_c   1.000
_cell.angle_alpha   90.00
_cell.angle_beta   90.00
_cell.angle_gamma   90.00
#
_symmetry.space_group_name_H-M   'P 1'
#
loop_
_entity.id
_entity.type
_entity.pdbx_description
1 polymer ?
#
loop_
_entity_poly.entity_id
_entity_poly.type
_entity_poly.pdbx_seq_one_letter_code
_entity_poly.pdbx_strand_id
1 'polypeptide(L)'
;MKGIIYAALTFGLCTAVAAQAPLNYDVENRGKDLGATAGQLKSNKKLPNPFEFHDGTKVTKFDDWSKRRNEIKADIEKYEIGDKPIPSDVSATYSGGTLTVTVKEGGKTMTITSKFSIPSGNGPHPIIIGMNSGTGSLSSSLFSGFVQVPFNHDQVAKYSMNGQKDTNVGFYKFYGNKNQNGDYSAWSWGVSRLIDGLAQIADEYHLDMSKIAVTGCSYAGKMALFAGAFDERVTLTIAQESGGGGINSWRTSADFASRGTNIEKIDNTNYSWFMQSLKSQDPYKLPHDHHELIAMIAPRAVIALGNPPYEWLGDESGYKSIMAATEVWKAMGIEDRIGFDFTGGHEHCQAAPNQNNSVTAFVDKFLRGKNANTDIHVKPTNGKGFKIDNYADWIDWETPEIPYVASNPDTSKIDTSKVDTSVTDTSITSCGDGRIALPKIGMHVTAGRIEVNGAPAGAIVKLYDVRGNVVATLGAAGGDLPKAKGRLLAIVESAAGVRLMTKAIVNTGF
;
A
#
# COMPACT_ATOMS: atom_id res chain seq x y z
N MET A 1 43.53 37.47 43.55
CA MET A 1 43.87 36.73 42.31
C MET A 1 42.66 35.93 41.91
N LYS A 2 42.11 36.19 40.72
CA LYS A 2 40.97 35.46 40.13
C LYS A 2 41.51 34.17 39.51
N GLY A 3 40.95 33.01 39.87
CA GLY A 3 41.17 31.73 39.19
C GLY A 3 39.88 31.33 38.47
N ILE A 4 39.94 31.27 37.15
CA ILE A 4 38.84 30.93 36.24
C ILE A 4 38.71 29.41 36.18
N ILE A 5 37.51 28.88 36.46
CA ILE A 5 37.15 27.48 36.17
C ILE A 5 36.35 27.48 34.88
N TYR A 6 36.85 26.79 33.85
CA TYR A 6 36.15 26.57 32.58
C TYR A 6 35.01 25.55 32.79
N ALA A 7 33.77 25.99 32.60
CA ALA A 7 32.63 25.10 32.42
C ALA A 7 32.49 24.79 30.91
N ALA A 8 32.68 23.52 30.55
CA ALA A 8 32.42 23.04 29.20
C ALA A 8 30.91 23.03 28.95
N LEU A 9 30.43 23.83 27.99
CA LEU A 9 29.08 23.71 27.45
C LEU A 9 28.98 22.46 26.58
N THR A 10 28.37 21.41 27.10
CA THR A 10 27.82 20.32 26.29
C THR A 10 26.52 20.79 25.65
N PHE A 11 26.57 21.14 24.36
CA PHE A 11 25.36 21.27 23.54
C PHE A 11 24.72 19.89 23.40
N GLY A 12 23.63 19.66 24.13
CA GLY A 12 22.75 18.53 23.87
C GLY A 12 22.06 18.73 22.53
N LEU A 13 22.47 17.99 21.49
CA LEU A 13 21.68 17.84 20.29
C LEU A 13 20.40 17.07 20.66
N CYS A 14 19.31 17.80 20.84
CA CYS A 14 17.98 17.24 20.87
C CYS A 14 17.64 16.80 19.44
N THR A 15 17.94 15.55 19.09
CA THR A 15 17.50 14.97 17.81
C THR A 15 15.98 14.87 17.84
N ALA A 16 15.31 15.80 17.16
CA ALA A 16 13.91 15.62 16.81
C ALA A 16 13.80 14.31 16.03
N VAL A 17 13.05 13.33 16.55
CA VAL A 17 12.67 12.15 15.76
C VAL A 17 11.74 12.69 14.68
N ALA A 18 12.26 12.90 13.47
CA ALA A 18 11.44 13.25 12.33
C ALA A 18 10.35 12.19 12.18
N ALA A 19 9.10 12.62 12.02
CA ALA A 19 8.02 11.68 11.80
C ALA A 19 8.29 10.91 10.50
N GLN A 20 8.25 9.59 10.56
CA GLN A 20 8.53 8.75 9.41
C GLN A 20 7.30 8.67 8.52
N ALA A 21 7.48 8.78 7.20
CA ALA A 21 6.40 8.54 6.24
C ALA A 21 5.72 7.17 6.51
N PRO A 22 4.38 7.06 6.38
CA PRO A 22 3.67 5.80 6.65
C PRO A 22 4.16 4.67 5.74
N LEU A 23 4.24 3.44 6.25
CA LEU A 23 4.62 2.25 5.47
C LEU A 23 3.42 1.49 4.92
N ASN A 24 2.22 1.81 5.39
CA ASN A 24 0.93 1.31 4.92
C ASN A 24 -0.16 2.27 5.43
N TYR A 25 -1.39 2.04 5.01
CA TYR A 25 -2.57 2.78 5.48
C TYR A 25 -3.68 1.82 5.88
N ASP A 26 -4.67 2.30 6.62
CA ASP A 26 -5.80 1.47 7.09
C ASP A 26 -6.92 1.30 6.05
N VAL A 27 -6.79 1.96 4.89
CA VAL A 27 -7.77 1.97 3.81
C VAL A 27 -7.12 1.57 2.49
N GLU A 28 -7.89 0.94 1.61
CA GLU A 28 -7.44 0.51 0.28
C GLU A 28 -6.98 1.70 -0.60
N ASN A 29 -7.69 2.84 -0.51
CA ASN A 29 -7.40 4.03 -1.31
C ASN A 29 -7.81 5.30 -0.55
N ARG A 30 -6.84 6.13 -0.15
CA ARG A 30 -7.09 7.37 0.61
C ARG A 30 -7.61 8.51 -0.25
N GLY A 31 -7.33 8.49 -1.56
CA GLY A 31 -7.71 9.58 -2.46
C GLY A 31 -8.97 9.30 -3.27
N LYS A 32 -9.75 8.28 -2.91
CA LYS A 32 -10.98 7.88 -3.64
C LYS A 32 -12.00 9.02 -3.80
N ASP A 33 -12.04 9.95 -2.85
CA ASP A 33 -13.01 11.05 -2.80
C ASP A 33 -12.43 12.39 -3.32
N LEU A 34 -11.20 12.38 -3.88
CA LEU A 34 -10.50 13.59 -4.35
C LEU A 34 -10.86 14.00 -5.79
N GLY A 35 -11.83 13.33 -6.42
CA GLY A 35 -12.35 13.67 -7.74
C GLY A 35 -11.34 13.54 -8.88
N ALA A 36 -10.31 12.69 -8.73
CA ALA A 36 -9.31 12.45 -9.76
C ALA A 36 -9.94 11.78 -10.98
N THR A 37 -9.54 12.22 -12.17
CA THR A 37 -10.02 11.69 -13.45
C THR A 37 -8.85 11.44 -14.38
N ALA A 38 -8.96 10.44 -15.23
CA ALA A 38 -7.93 10.12 -16.20
C ALA A 38 -7.66 11.29 -17.17
N GLY A 39 -6.39 11.48 -17.49
CA GLY A 39 -5.90 12.43 -18.48
C GLY A 39 -6.38 12.15 -19.89
N GLN A 40 -5.99 13.03 -20.80
CA GLN A 40 -6.26 12.91 -22.23
C GLN A 40 -5.05 12.28 -22.93
N LEU A 41 -5.30 11.57 -24.03
CA LEU A 41 -4.25 11.05 -24.89
C LEU A 41 -3.49 12.23 -25.53
N LYS A 42 -2.22 12.42 -25.16
CA LYS A 42 -1.35 13.50 -25.65
C LYS A 42 0.03 12.94 -25.96
N SER A 43 0.59 13.33 -27.10
CA SER A 43 1.93 12.85 -27.47
C SER A 43 2.98 13.35 -26.49
N ASN A 44 3.71 12.41 -25.89
CA ASN A 44 4.87 12.63 -25.05
C ASN A 44 5.91 11.54 -25.39
N LYS A 45 7.07 11.98 -25.91
CA LYS A 45 8.20 11.08 -26.24
C LYS A 45 8.99 10.66 -25.01
N LYS A 46 8.89 11.41 -23.91
CA LYS A 46 9.49 11.11 -22.60
C LYS A 46 8.51 10.34 -21.74
N LEU A 47 8.94 9.93 -20.55
CA LEU A 47 8.03 9.37 -19.55
C LEU A 47 7.10 10.48 -19.01
N PRO A 48 5.83 10.18 -18.68
CA PRO A 48 4.96 11.11 -17.98
C PRO A 48 5.57 11.59 -16.66
N ASN A 49 5.45 12.88 -16.37
CA ASN A 49 6.02 13.48 -15.17
C ASN A 49 5.14 13.14 -13.94
N PRO A 50 5.63 12.36 -12.95
CA PRO A 50 4.85 12.03 -11.77
C PRO A 50 4.57 13.24 -10.87
N PHE A 51 5.27 14.36 -11.06
CA PHE A 51 5.13 15.58 -10.26
C PHE A 51 4.26 16.66 -10.93
N GLU A 52 3.47 16.28 -11.93
CA GLU A 52 2.53 17.17 -12.62
C GLU A 52 1.13 16.54 -12.67
N PHE A 53 0.12 17.29 -12.25
CA PHE A 53 -1.29 16.92 -12.39
C PHE A 53 -1.75 17.06 -13.85
N HIS A 54 -2.85 16.43 -14.21
CA HIS A 54 -3.38 16.54 -15.59
C HIS A 54 -3.78 17.95 -16.03
N ASP A 55 -4.06 18.85 -15.08
CA ASP A 55 -4.34 20.26 -15.34
C ASP A 55 -3.07 21.11 -15.51
N GLY A 56 -1.88 20.51 -15.39
CA GLY A 56 -0.57 21.15 -15.51
C GLY A 56 -0.05 21.76 -14.21
N THR A 57 -0.83 21.73 -13.12
CA THR A 57 -0.33 22.15 -11.80
C THR A 57 0.68 21.13 -11.25
N LYS A 58 1.56 21.57 -10.34
CA LYS A 58 2.64 20.73 -9.82
C LYS A 58 2.26 20.05 -8.51
N VAL A 59 2.80 18.85 -8.30
CA VAL A 59 2.83 18.18 -6.99
C VAL A 59 3.91 18.85 -6.16
N THR A 60 3.52 19.56 -5.11
CA THR A 60 4.44 20.42 -4.31
C THR A 60 4.55 20.01 -2.86
N LYS A 61 3.68 19.11 -2.39
CA LYS A 61 3.63 18.61 -1.01
C LYS A 61 3.38 17.13 -0.98
N PHE A 62 3.76 16.49 0.11
CA PHE A 62 3.48 15.06 0.32
C PHE A 62 1.99 14.72 0.18
N ASP A 63 1.09 15.56 0.70
CA ASP A 63 -0.36 15.32 0.66
C ASP A 63 -0.94 15.41 -0.77
N ASP A 64 -0.33 16.22 -1.65
CA ASP A 64 -0.70 16.31 -3.07
C ASP A 64 -0.57 14.94 -3.76
N TRP A 65 0.35 14.09 -3.28
CA TRP A 65 0.59 12.76 -3.82
C TRP A 65 -0.66 11.89 -3.77
N SER A 66 -1.53 12.03 -2.75
CA SER A 66 -2.75 11.22 -2.67
C SER A 66 -3.68 11.46 -3.85
N LYS A 67 -3.79 12.73 -4.29
CA LYS A 67 -4.56 13.10 -5.48
C LYS A 67 -3.85 12.65 -6.74
N ARG A 68 -2.53 12.89 -6.88
CA ARG A 68 -1.76 12.50 -8.08
C ARG A 68 -1.76 10.99 -8.30
N ARG A 69 -1.57 10.20 -7.24
CA ARG A 69 -1.72 8.74 -7.26
C ARG A 69 -3.07 8.31 -7.82
N ASN A 70 -4.15 9.04 -7.51
CA ASN A 70 -5.49 8.71 -8.00
C ASN A 70 -5.74 9.15 -9.46
N GLU A 71 -5.03 10.17 -9.95
CA GLU A 71 -4.99 10.48 -11.38
C GLU A 71 -4.30 9.36 -12.17
N ILE A 72 -3.13 8.92 -11.72
CA ILE A 72 -2.41 7.77 -12.29
C ILE A 72 -3.28 6.50 -12.26
N LYS A 73 -3.94 6.23 -11.13
CA LYS A 73 -4.90 5.13 -11.01
C LYS A 73 -5.98 5.21 -12.09
N ALA A 74 -6.58 6.40 -12.26
CA ALA A 74 -7.65 6.61 -13.23
C ALA A 74 -7.15 6.42 -14.67
N ASP A 75 -5.93 6.84 -14.98
CA ASP A 75 -5.28 6.59 -16.29
C ASP A 75 -5.15 5.10 -16.58
N ILE A 76 -4.56 4.35 -15.66
CA ILE A 76 -4.34 2.90 -15.79
C ILE A 76 -5.69 2.18 -15.91
N GLU A 77 -6.69 2.54 -15.11
CA GLU A 77 -8.04 1.96 -15.23
C GLU A 77 -8.70 2.28 -16.57
N LYS A 78 -8.60 3.51 -17.06
CA LYS A 78 -9.26 3.93 -18.31
C LYS A 78 -8.61 3.32 -19.55
N TYR A 79 -7.28 3.29 -19.59
CA TYR A 79 -6.55 2.99 -20.81
C TYR A 79 -5.96 1.58 -20.84
N GLU A 80 -5.84 0.90 -19.69
CA GLU A 80 -5.03 -0.31 -19.59
C GLU A 80 -5.77 -1.54 -19.04
N ILE A 81 -6.32 -1.46 -17.82
CA ILE A 81 -6.85 -2.65 -17.11
C ILE A 81 -8.36 -2.64 -16.87
N GLY A 82 -9.04 -1.51 -17.00
CA GLY A 82 -10.45 -1.36 -16.64
C GLY A 82 -10.66 -1.08 -15.15
N ASP A 83 -11.82 -0.52 -14.79
CA ASP A 83 -12.08 -0.05 -13.43
C ASP A 83 -12.07 -1.16 -12.38
N LYS A 84 -11.41 -0.93 -11.24
CA LYS A 84 -11.38 -1.83 -10.09
C LYS A 84 -12.44 -1.39 -9.07
N PRO A 85 -13.62 -2.02 -9.01
CA PRO A 85 -14.72 -1.59 -8.15
C PRO A 85 -14.47 -1.89 -6.67
N ILE A 86 -15.15 -1.17 -5.78
CA ILE A 86 -15.24 -1.49 -4.35
C ILE A 86 -16.64 -2.12 -4.12
N PRO A 87 -16.74 -3.35 -3.59
CA PRO A 87 -18.04 -3.96 -3.31
C PRO A 87 -18.72 -3.30 -2.11
N SER A 88 -20.04 -3.43 -2.02
CA SER A 88 -20.86 -2.89 -0.94
C SER A 88 -20.70 -3.62 0.39
N ASP A 89 -20.46 -4.93 0.38
CA ASP A 89 -20.33 -5.75 1.59
C ASP A 89 -19.26 -6.84 1.44
N VAL A 90 -18.44 -7.00 2.48
CA VAL A 90 -17.44 -8.05 2.59
C VAL A 90 -17.49 -8.62 4.00
N SER A 91 -17.57 -9.94 4.11
CA SER A 91 -17.52 -10.66 5.38
C SER A 91 -16.57 -11.83 5.28
N ALA A 92 -15.94 -12.23 6.39
CA ALA A 92 -15.02 -13.35 6.38
C ALA A 92 -15.12 -14.24 7.61
N THR A 93 -14.76 -15.51 7.42
CA THR A 93 -14.56 -16.49 8.49
C THR A 93 -13.25 -17.23 8.26
N TYR A 94 -12.63 -17.67 9.34
CA TYR A 94 -11.47 -18.56 9.28
C TYR A 94 -11.77 -19.81 10.09
N SER A 95 -11.80 -20.96 9.42
CA SER A 95 -12.10 -22.25 10.07
C SER A 95 -11.41 -23.38 9.32
N GLY A 96 -10.94 -24.39 10.06
CA GLY A 96 -10.22 -25.53 9.47
C GLY A 96 -8.98 -25.14 8.65
N GLY A 97 -8.32 -24.02 9.00
CA GLY A 97 -7.18 -23.48 8.27
C GLY A 97 -7.54 -22.80 6.95
N THR A 98 -8.80 -22.45 6.72
CA THR A 98 -9.27 -21.81 5.49
C THR A 98 -9.98 -20.50 5.79
N LEU A 99 -9.43 -19.40 5.27
CA LEU A 99 -10.10 -18.11 5.18
C LEU A 99 -11.14 -18.19 4.06
N THR A 100 -12.39 -17.87 4.38
CA THR A 100 -13.49 -17.78 3.43
C THR A 100 -14.01 -16.36 3.44
N VAL A 101 -13.77 -15.62 2.37
CA VAL A 101 -14.24 -14.24 2.17
C VAL A 101 -15.48 -14.26 1.29
N THR A 102 -16.61 -13.81 1.84
CA THR A 102 -17.87 -13.64 1.12
C THR A 102 -18.06 -12.17 0.76
N VAL A 103 -18.21 -11.90 -0.53
CA VAL A 103 -18.38 -10.57 -1.11
C VAL A 103 -19.79 -10.46 -1.68
N LYS A 104 -20.49 -9.37 -1.39
CA LYS A 104 -21.82 -9.09 -1.94
C LYS A 104 -21.84 -7.76 -2.69
N GLU A 105 -22.57 -7.75 -3.80
CA GLU A 105 -22.79 -6.55 -4.61
C GLU A 105 -24.06 -6.71 -5.45
N GLY A 106 -24.93 -5.71 -5.47
CA GLY A 106 -26.13 -5.72 -6.32
C GLY A 106 -27.01 -6.97 -6.16
N GLY A 107 -27.12 -7.52 -4.94
CA GLY A 107 -27.87 -8.75 -4.65
C GLY A 107 -27.18 -10.05 -5.07
N LYS A 108 -25.97 -9.99 -5.62
CA LYS A 108 -25.14 -11.17 -5.95
C LYS A 108 -24.14 -11.45 -4.83
N THR A 109 -23.71 -12.69 -4.75
CA THR A 109 -22.71 -13.16 -3.78
C THR A 109 -21.61 -13.94 -4.50
N MET A 110 -20.37 -13.71 -4.07
CA MET A 110 -19.18 -14.44 -4.50
C MET A 110 -18.35 -14.82 -3.27
N THR A 111 -17.63 -15.94 -3.35
CA THR A 111 -16.71 -16.39 -2.32
C THR A 111 -15.29 -16.52 -2.87
N ILE A 112 -14.31 -16.03 -2.12
CA ILE A 112 -12.87 -16.26 -2.34
C ILE A 112 -12.35 -17.01 -1.12
N THR A 113 -11.59 -18.08 -1.34
CA THR A 113 -10.99 -18.87 -0.26
C THR A 113 -9.48 -18.87 -0.31
N SER A 114 -8.84 -18.97 0.85
CA SER A 114 -7.39 -19.17 0.96
C SER A 114 -7.08 -20.07 2.14
N LYS A 115 -6.30 -21.13 1.90
CA LYS A 115 -5.90 -22.09 2.92
C LYS A 115 -4.48 -21.76 3.41
N PHE A 116 -4.33 -21.54 4.70
CA PHE A 116 -3.04 -21.26 5.34
C PHE A 116 -3.05 -21.73 6.80
N SER A 117 -1.91 -21.57 7.47
CA SER A 117 -1.77 -21.85 8.89
C SER A 117 -1.32 -20.58 9.60
N ILE A 118 -1.76 -20.40 10.84
CA ILE A 118 -1.20 -19.37 11.73
C ILE A 118 0.09 -19.95 12.33
N PRO A 119 1.24 -19.26 12.22
CA PRO A 119 2.48 -19.69 12.84
C PRO A 119 2.34 -19.84 14.36
N SER A 120 3.20 -20.66 14.96
CA SER A 120 3.29 -20.71 16.41
C SER A 120 3.86 -19.40 16.99
N GLY A 121 3.49 -19.10 18.23
CA GLY A 121 3.91 -17.87 18.93
C GLY A 121 2.72 -16.98 19.28
N ASN A 122 3.01 -15.86 19.94
CA ASN A 122 1.97 -14.94 20.45
C ASN A 122 1.59 -13.83 19.45
N GLY A 123 2.24 -13.78 18.28
CA GLY A 123 2.08 -12.69 17.32
C GLY A 123 2.53 -11.31 17.84
N PRO A 124 2.09 -10.22 17.20
CA PRO A 124 1.29 -10.25 15.97
C PRO A 124 2.12 -10.79 14.79
N HIS A 125 1.49 -11.56 13.91
CA HIS A 125 2.13 -12.24 12.80
C HIS A 125 2.07 -11.38 11.54
N PRO A 126 3.21 -11.01 10.95
CA PRO A 126 3.21 -10.33 9.66
C PRO A 126 2.69 -11.27 8.56
N ILE A 127 2.17 -10.70 7.48
CA ILE A 127 1.47 -11.42 6.42
C ILE A 127 2.27 -11.34 5.12
N ILE A 128 2.37 -12.44 4.40
CA ILE A 128 2.79 -12.47 2.99
C ILE A 128 1.68 -13.10 2.17
N ILE A 129 1.16 -12.35 1.19
CA ILE A 129 0.24 -12.86 0.20
C ILE A 129 1.05 -13.25 -1.04
N GLY A 130 1.21 -14.55 -1.25
CA GLY A 130 1.85 -15.06 -2.45
C GLY A 130 0.82 -15.32 -3.55
N MET A 131 1.13 -14.92 -4.77
CA MET A 131 0.29 -15.25 -5.92
C MET A 131 0.46 -16.75 -6.23
N ASN A 132 -0.65 -17.50 -6.27
CA ASN A 132 -0.77 -18.95 -6.47
C ASN A 132 -0.24 -19.88 -5.36
N SER A 133 0.74 -19.44 -4.58
CA SER A 133 1.30 -20.19 -3.45
C SER A 133 1.48 -19.27 -2.25
N GLY A 134 1.80 -19.78 -1.06
CA GLY A 134 1.94 -18.94 0.14
C GLY A 134 2.99 -17.82 0.04
N THR A 135 3.99 -17.98 -0.83
CA THR A 135 5.11 -17.02 -1.02
C THR A 135 5.46 -16.81 -2.50
N GLY A 136 4.50 -17.10 -3.40
CA GLY A 136 4.72 -17.02 -4.85
C GLY A 136 5.77 -18.03 -5.32
N SER A 137 6.89 -17.53 -5.84
CA SER A 137 8.02 -18.35 -6.26
C SER A 137 9.24 -18.20 -5.35
N LEU A 138 9.17 -17.35 -4.33
CA LEU A 138 10.26 -17.14 -3.39
C LEU A 138 10.32 -18.26 -2.34
N SER A 139 11.48 -18.43 -1.72
CA SER A 139 11.62 -19.42 -0.65
C SER A 139 10.76 -19.03 0.56
N SER A 140 9.97 -19.98 1.07
CA SER A 140 9.16 -19.80 2.27
C SER A 140 9.99 -19.48 3.51
N SER A 141 11.27 -19.86 3.52
CA SER A 141 12.21 -19.57 4.61
C SER A 141 12.48 -18.07 4.79
N LEU A 142 12.39 -17.28 3.72
CA LEU A 142 12.51 -15.82 3.77
C LEU A 142 11.40 -15.18 4.61
N PHE A 143 10.30 -15.90 4.81
CA PHE A 143 9.09 -15.48 5.52
C PHE A 143 8.79 -16.40 6.71
N SER A 144 9.83 -16.92 7.38
CA SER A 144 9.65 -17.62 8.66
C SER A 144 8.96 -16.70 9.69
N GLY A 145 7.93 -17.24 10.36
CA GLY A 145 7.10 -16.51 11.33
C GLY A 145 5.93 -15.70 10.73
N PHE A 146 5.78 -15.67 9.41
CA PHE A 146 4.68 -14.99 8.72
C PHE A 146 3.47 -15.91 8.52
N VAL A 147 2.28 -15.32 8.48
CA VAL A 147 1.12 -15.97 7.85
C VAL A 147 1.32 -15.93 6.33
N GLN A 148 1.53 -17.10 5.73
CA GLN A 148 1.75 -17.26 4.29
C GLN A 148 0.42 -17.58 3.62
N VAL A 149 -0.16 -16.59 2.94
CA VAL A 149 -1.53 -16.61 2.41
C VAL A 149 -1.50 -16.78 0.89
N PRO A 150 -1.83 -17.96 0.34
CA PRO A 150 -1.93 -18.13 -1.10
C PRO A 150 -3.13 -17.39 -1.68
N PHE A 151 -2.91 -16.56 -2.70
CA PHE A 151 -3.98 -16.04 -3.54
C PHE A 151 -4.10 -16.91 -4.79
N ASN A 152 -5.09 -17.81 -4.82
CA ASN A 152 -5.42 -18.58 -6.02
C ASN A 152 -6.28 -17.71 -6.95
N HIS A 153 -5.64 -17.16 -7.98
CA HIS A 153 -6.21 -16.14 -8.85
C HIS A 153 -7.38 -16.65 -9.71
N ASP A 154 -7.45 -17.96 -9.98
CA ASP A 154 -8.48 -18.56 -10.83
C ASP A 154 -9.89 -18.50 -10.22
N GLN A 155 -9.98 -18.30 -8.90
CA GLN A 155 -11.25 -18.02 -8.22
C GLN A 155 -11.87 -16.69 -8.67
N VAL A 156 -11.03 -15.76 -9.14
CA VAL A 156 -11.40 -14.39 -9.46
C VAL A 156 -11.36 -14.14 -10.97
N ALA A 157 -10.29 -14.51 -11.64
CA ALA A 157 -10.22 -14.55 -13.10
C ALA A 157 -9.31 -15.71 -13.52
N LYS A 158 -9.82 -16.60 -14.39
CA LYS A 158 -9.07 -17.77 -14.83
C LYS A 158 -7.89 -17.34 -15.70
N TYR A 159 -6.72 -17.86 -15.38
CA TYR A 159 -5.53 -17.65 -16.17
C TYR A 159 -5.69 -18.19 -17.59
N SER A 160 -5.24 -17.39 -18.54
CA SER A 160 -5.22 -17.73 -19.96
C SER A 160 -3.93 -17.23 -20.58
N MET A 161 -3.18 -18.11 -21.26
CA MET A 161 -1.95 -17.72 -21.98
C MET A 161 -2.19 -17.27 -23.41
N ASN A 162 -3.33 -17.62 -23.99
CA ASN A 162 -3.63 -17.38 -25.40
C ASN A 162 -4.56 -16.16 -25.61
N GLY A 163 -4.77 -15.36 -24.57
CA GLY A 163 -5.69 -14.21 -24.59
C GLY A 163 -7.18 -14.58 -24.56
N GLN A 164 -7.54 -15.86 -24.49
CA GLN A 164 -8.94 -16.28 -24.43
C GLN A 164 -9.44 -16.22 -22.99
N LYS A 165 -10.13 -15.13 -22.65
CA LYS A 165 -10.66 -14.85 -21.32
C LYS A 165 -12.01 -15.52 -21.08
N ASP A 166 -12.15 -16.24 -19.96
CA ASP A 166 -13.44 -16.79 -19.51
C ASP A 166 -14.20 -15.75 -18.67
N THR A 167 -15.19 -15.11 -19.27
CA THR A 167 -16.02 -14.07 -18.61
C THR A 167 -17.23 -14.63 -17.87
N ASN A 168 -17.46 -15.96 -17.92
CA ASN A 168 -18.59 -16.63 -17.27
C ASN A 168 -18.27 -17.15 -15.87
N VAL A 169 -17.14 -16.75 -15.31
CA VAL A 169 -16.66 -17.16 -13.99
C VAL A 169 -16.18 -15.97 -13.19
N GLY A 170 -16.00 -16.20 -11.90
CA GLY A 170 -15.30 -15.27 -11.04
C GLY A 170 -15.87 -13.84 -11.08
N PHE A 171 -14.96 -12.89 -11.04
CA PHE A 171 -15.20 -11.44 -11.04
C PHE A 171 -16.10 -11.01 -12.20
N TYR A 172 -15.85 -11.55 -13.40
CA TYR A 172 -16.59 -11.19 -14.60
C TYR A 172 -18.06 -11.61 -14.52
N LYS A 173 -18.35 -12.85 -14.10
CA LYS A 173 -19.74 -13.28 -13.87
C LYS A 173 -20.40 -12.54 -12.70
N PHE A 174 -19.64 -12.29 -11.64
CA PHE A 174 -20.12 -11.59 -10.45
C PHE A 174 -20.61 -10.18 -10.81
N TYR A 175 -19.79 -9.34 -11.45
CA TYR A 175 -20.23 -8.00 -11.85
C TYR A 175 -21.11 -8.02 -13.11
N GLY A 176 -20.80 -8.86 -14.10
CA GLY A 176 -21.54 -9.01 -15.38
C GLY A 176 -21.30 -7.88 -16.39
N ASN A 177 -20.96 -6.67 -15.93
CA ASN A 177 -20.67 -5.50 -16.77
C ASN A 177 -19.16 -5.20 -16.90
N LYS A 178 -18.28 -6.10 -16.45
CA LYS A 178 -16.82 -5.92 -16.43
C LYS A 178 -16.06 -6.80 -17.42
N ASN A 179 -16.74 -7.37 -18.40
CA ASN A 179 -16.14 -8.31 -19.36
C ASN A 179 -15.00 -7.68 -20.21
N GLN A 180 -14.94 -6.35 -20.28
CA GLN A 180 -13.88 -5.63 -20.99
C GLN A 180 -12.62 -5.43 -20.14
N ASN A 181 -12.70 -5.49 -18.81
CA ASN A 181 -11.55 -5.34 -17.92
C ASN A 181 -10.51 -6.43 -18.21
N GLY A 182 -9.24 -6.10 -18.03
CA GLY A 182 -8.15 -7.07 -17.98
C GLY A 182 -8.09 -7.79 -16.63
N ASP A 183 -7.51 -8.99 -16.62
CA ASP A 183 -7.39 -9.81 -15.43
C ASP A 183 -6.60 -9.12 -14.31
N TYR A 184 -5.68 -8.17 -14.58
CA TYR A 184 -5.00 -7.42 -13.51
C TYR A 184 -5.92 -6.50 -12.70
N SER A 185 -7.03 -6.02 -13.28
CA SER A 185 -8.08 -5.32 -12.52
C SER A 185 -8.83 -6.31 -11.59
N ALA A 186 -9.18 -7.48 -12.11
CA ALA A 186 -9.88 -8.52 -11.35
C ALA A 186 -8.99 -9.14 -10.25
N TRP A 187 -7.74 -9.48 -10.55
CA TRP A 187 -6.82 -10.10 -9.60
C TRP A 187 -6.42 -9.16 -8.47
N SER A 188 -6.08 -7.90 -8.78
CA SER A 188 -5.83 -6.90 -7.74
C SER A 188 -7.09 -6.66 -6.88
N TRP A 189 -8.29 -6.71 -7.48
CA TRP A 189 -9.54 -6.68 -6.72
C TRP A 189 -9.62 -7.85 -5.74
N GLY A 190 -9.35 -9.06 -6.22
CA GLY A 190 -9.34 -10.28 -5.41
C GLY A 190 -8.39 -10.23 -4.23
N VAL A 191 -7.17 -9.69 -4.43
CA VAL A 191 -6.20 -9.49 -3.35
C VAL A 191 -6.74 -8.50 -2.31
N SER A 192 -7.35 -7.38 -2.72
CA SER A 192 -7.99 -6.45 -1.78
C SER A 192 -9.10 -7.10 -0.96
N ARG A 193 -9.90 -7.99 -1.56
CA ARG A 193 -10.94 -8.75 -0.82
C ARG A 193 -10.31 -9.72 0.18
N LEU A 194 -9.18 -10.32 -0.16
CA LEU A 194 -8.45 -11.18 0.76
C LEU A 194 -7.92 -10.39 1.96
N ILE A 195 -7.40 -9.18 1.73
CA ILE A 195 -6.97 -8.24 2.78
C ILE A 195 -8.17 -7.81 3.65
N ASP A 196 -9.34 -7.54 3.05
CA ASP A 196 -10.57 -7.27 3.81
C ASP A 196 -10.91 -8.42 4.76
N GLY A 197 -10.79 -9.67 4.29
CA GLY A 197 -11.05 -10.85 5.10
C GLY A 197 -10.02 -11.06 6.22
N LEU A 198 -8.74 -10.85 5.92
CA LEU A 198 -7.66 -10.91 6.91
C LEU A 198 -7.87 -9.87 8.02
N ALA A 199 -8.28 -8.64 7.66
CA ALA A 199 -8.58 -7.59 8.64
C ALA A 199 -9.67 -8.01 9.64
N GLN A 200 -10.71 -8.71 9.17
CA GLN A 200 -11.83 -9.12 10.02
C GLN A 200 -11.49 -10.22 11.02
N ILE A 201 -10.45 -11.02 10.74
CA ILE A 201 -9.98 -12.09 11.63
C ILE A 201 -8.72 -11.69 12.41
N ALA A 202 -8.19 -10.48 12.19
CA ALA A 202 -6.87 -10.08 12.65
C ALA A 202 -6.72 -10.14 14.17
N ASP A 203 -7.73 -9.67 14.91
CA ASP A 203 -7.70 -9.66 16.38
C ASP A 203 -7.72 -11.07 16.97
N GLU A 204 -8.51 -11.98 16.38
CA GLU A 204 -8.67 -13.36 16.86
C GLU A 204 -7.41 -14.20 16.63
N TYR A 205 -6.72 -13.97 15.51
CA TYR A 205 -5.54 -14.76 15.10
C TYR A 205 -4.23 -13.97 15.19
N HIS A 206 -4.23 -12.82 15.87
CA HIS A 206 -3.08 -11.95 16.07
C HIS A 206 -2.35 -11.63 14.76
N LEU A 207 -3.06 -11.17 13.73
CA LEU A 207 -2.46 -10.77 12.46
C LEU A 207 -1.98 -9.32 12.51
N ASP A 208 -0.77 -9.07 12.04
CA ASP A 208 -0.24 -7.71 11.91
C ASP A 208 -0.65 -7.09 10.58
N MET A 209 -1.81 -6.43 10.56
CA MET A 209 -2.31 -5.72 9.38
C MET A 209 -1.43 -4.51 8.99
N SER A 210 -0.47 -4.10 9.83
CA SER A 210 0.52 -3.09 9.47
C SER A 210 1.70 -3.63 8.66
N LYS A 211 1.82 -4.97 8.56
CA LYS A 211 2.97 -5.69 7.98
C LYS A 211 2.52 -6.69 6.92
N ILE A 212 1.92 -6.20 5.84
CA ILE A 212 1.45 -7.01 4.72
C ILE A 212 2.44 -6.92 3.57
N ALA A 213 2.84 -8.06 3.02
CA ALA A 213 3.57 -8.12 1.78
C ALA A 213 2.79 -8.83 0.68
N VAL A 214 3.10 -8.51 -0.57
CA VAL A 214 2.62 -9.25 -1.75
C VAL A 214 3.80 -9.67 -2.61
N THR A 215 3.75 -10.88 -3.18
CA THR A 215 4.80 -11.37 -4.08
C THR A 215 4.28 -12.34 -5.13
N GLY A 216 4.96 -12.39 -6.27
CA GLY A 216 4.73 -13.35 -7.34
C GLY A 216 5.82 -13.21 -8.40
N CYS A 217 5.88 -14.18 -9.32
CA CYS A 217 6.84 -14.19 -10.41
C CYS A 217 6.18 -14.15 -11.80
N SER A 218 6.83 -13.53 -12.80
CA SER A 218 6.33 -13.48 -14.19
C SER A 218 5.00 -12.73 -14.26
N TYR A 219 3.96 -13.26 -14.92
CA TYR A 219 2.61 -12.70 -14.88
C TYR A 219 2.09 -12.51 -13.44
N ALA A 220 2.45 -13.40 -12.51
CA ALA A 220 2.09 -13.28 -11.11
C ALA A 220 2.92 -12.21 -10.38
N GLY A 221 4.10 -11.86 -10.90
CA GLY A 221 4.88 -10.70 -10.46
C GLY A 221 4.25 -9.38 -10.89
N LYS A 222 3.68 -9.33 -12.11
CA LYS A 222 2.82 -8.22 -12.53
C LYS A 222 1.60 -8.11 -11.60
N MET A 223 0.95 -9.23 -11.29
CA MET A 223 -0.18 -9.29 -10.36
C MET A 223 0.15 -8.73 -8.96
N ALA A 224 1.31 -9.11 -8.41
CA ALA A 224 1.79 -8.57 -7.14
C ALA A 224 2.04 -7.06 -7.21
N LEU A 225 2.63 -6.57 -8.31
CA LEU A 225 2.83 -5.14 -8.56
C LEU A 225 1.50 -4.37 -8.59
N PHE A 226 0.51 -4.85 -9.37
CA PHE A 226 -0.82 -4.24 -9.43
C PHE A 226 -1.54 -4.28 -8.08
N ALA A 227 -1.47 -5.39 -7.35
CA ALA A 227 -2.05 -5.49 -6.01
C ALA A 227 -1.41 -4.48 -5.03
N GLY A 228 -0.09 -4.40 -5.02
CA GLY A 228 0.66 -3.43 -4.23
C GLY A 228 0.32 -2.00 -4.60
N ALA A 229 0.26 -1.68 -5.90
CA ALA A 229 -0.06 -0.35 -6.39
C ALA A 229 -1.49 0.08 -6.06
N PHE A 230 -2.48 -0.81 -6.21
CA PHE A 230 -3.90 -0.50 -6.06
C PHE A 230 -4.45 -0.62 -4.63
N ASP A 231 -3.71 -1.25 -3.71
CA ASP A 231 -4.11 -1.37 -2.31
C ASP A 231 -3.09 -0.75 -1.35
N GLU A 232 -3.44 0.40 -0.78
CA GLU A 232 -2.59 1.17 0.13
C GLU A 232 -2.34 0.48 1.49
N ARG A 233 -2.97 -0.66 1.77
CA ARG A 233 -2.72 -1.48 2.97
C ARG A 233 -1.48 -2.36 2.85
N VAL A 234 -0.97 -2.59 1.63
CA VAL A 234 0.21 -3.43 1.40
C VAL A 234 1.49 -2.69 1.79
N THR A 235 2.21 -3.18 2.78
CA THR A 235 3.44 -2.58 3.31
C THR A 235 4.66 -2.76 2.39
N LEU A 236 4.82 -3.96 1.82
CA LEU A 236 5.93 -4.32 0.94
C LEU A 236 5.43 -5.02 -0.33
N THR A 237 5.85 -4.52 -1.49
CA THR A 237 5.58 -5.16 -2.79
C THR A 237 6.85 -5.78 -3.35
N ILE A 238 6.82 -7.08 -3.66
CA ILE A 238 7.96 -7.80 -4.26
C ILE A 238 7.56 -8.27 -5.66
N ALA A 239 8.05 -7.59 -6.70
CA ALA A 239 7.77 -7.92 -8.09
C ALA A 239 8.92 -8.73 -8.69
N GLN A 240 8.79 -10.06 -8.72
CA GLN A 240 9.82 -10.93 -9.27
C GLN A 240 9.63 -11.14 -10.78
N GLU A 241 10.66 -10.83 -11.57
CA GLU A 241 10.77 -11.15 -13.00
C GLU A 241 9.50 -10.79 -13.78
N SER A 242 8.91 -9.63 -13.45
CA SER A 242 7.57 -9.26 -13.93
C SER A 242 7.55 -8.79 -15.38
N GLY A 243 8.65 -8.25 -15.91
CA GLY A 243 8.83 -7.90 -17.33
C GLY A 243 7.80 -6.92 -17.92
N GLY A 244 7.47 -7.10 -19.21
CA GLY A 244 6.51 -6.26 -19.95
C GLY A 244 5.13 -6.26 -19.32
N GLY A 245 4.52 -5.09 -19.11
CA GLY A 245 3.26 -4.99 -18.36
C GLY A 245 3.40 -5.20 -16.84
N GLY A 246 4.62 -5.40 -16.35
CA GLY A 246 4.99 -5.39 -14.93
C GLY A 246 5.78 -4.12 -14.64
N ILE A 247 7.05 -4.27 -14.30
CA ILE A 247 7.92 -3.12 -14.02
C ILE A 247 8.33 -2.34 -15.28
N ASN A 248 8.27 -2.92 -16.47
CA ASN A 248 8.74 -2.28 -17.70
C ASN A 248 7.82 -1.16 -18.15
N SER A 249 8.40 -0.04 -18.61
CA SER A 249 7.64 1.01 -19.29
C SER A 249 7.25 0.59 -20.71
N TRP A 250 6.03 0.93 -21.13
CA TRP A 250 5.55 0.71 -22.49
C TRP A 250 6.37 1.50 -23.52
N ARG A 251 6.73 2.76 -23.21
CA ARG A 251 7.56 3.60 -24.09
C ARG A 251 8.97 3.07 -24.25
N THR A 252 9.65 2.76 -23.13
CA THR A 252 11.03 2.27 -23.20
C THR A 252 11.10 0.86 -23.77
N SER A 253 10.05 0.04 -23.61
CA SER A 253 9.93 -1.24 -24.31
C SER A 253 9.75 -1.05 -25.82
N ALA A 254 8.98 -0.06 -26.27
CA ALA A 254 8.85 0.24 -27.69
C ALA A 254 10.18 0.69 -28.32
N ASP A 255 10.92 1.58 -27.66
CA ASP A 255 12.28 1.94 -28.08
C ASP A 255 13.20 0.73 -28.12
N PHE A 256 13.18 -0.10 -27.07
CA PHE A 256 14.06 -1.26 -27.00
C PHE A 256 13.78 -2.28 -28.10
N ALA A 257 12.51 -2.62 -28.32
CA ALA A 257 12.11 -3.51 -29.40
C ALA A 257 12.50 -2.97 -30.79
N SER A 258 12.45 -1.65 -31.00
CA SER A 258 12.85 -1.01 -32.28
C SER A 258 14.32 -1.27 -32.66
N ARG A 259 15.14 -1.66 -31.68
CA ARG A 259 16.56 -2.00 -31.85
C ARG A 259 16.79 -3.49 -32.15
N GLY A 260 15.74 -4.25 -32.48
CA GLY A 260 15.84 -5.63 -32.94
C GLY A 260 15.84 -6.69 -31.83
N THR A 261 15.20 -6.39 -30.69
CA THR A 261 14.98 -7.33 -29.58
C THR A 261 13.54 -7.83 -29.54
N ASN A 262 13.36 -9.06 -29.05
CA ASN A 262 12.08 -9.73 -28.90
C ASN A 262 11.63 -9.72 -27.44
N ILE A 263 11.12 -8.56 -27.01
CA ILE A 263 10.63 -8.34 -25.65
C ILE A 263 9.09 -8.26 -25.63
N GLU A 264 8.52 -8.44 -24.43
CA GLU A 264 7.12 -8.08 -24.19
C GLU A 264 6.93 -6.55 -24.20
N LYS A 265 6.02 -6.07 -25.03
CA LYS A 265 5.63 -4.66 -25.20
C LYS A 265 4.11 -4.55 -25.42
N ILE A 266 3.62 -3.32 -25.51
CA ILE A 266 2.19 -3.01 -25.49
C ILE A 266 1.36 -3.73 -26.57
N ASP A 267 1.94 -4.02 -27.74
CA ASP A 267 1.24 -4.61 -28.89
C ASP A 267 1.35 -6.16 -28.98
N ASN A 268 2.22 -6.79 -28.17
CA ASN A 268 2.46 -8.23 -28.15
C ASN A 268 2.38 -8.86 -26.73
N THR A 269 1.75 -8.16 -25.78
CA THR A 269 1.35 -8.72 -24.48
C THR A 269 0.05 -9.54 -24.60
N ASN A 270 -0.45 -10.04 -23.47
CA ASN A 270 -1.66 -10.84 -23.38
C ASN A 270 -2.88 -9.97 -22.98
N TYR A 271 -3.88 -9.92 -23.87
CA TYR A 271 -5.09 -9.12 -23.71
C TYR A 271 -6.25 -9.84 -23.00
N SER A 272 -5.98 -10.97 -22.35
CA SER A 272 -6.79 -11.38 -21.20
C SER A 272 -6.35 -10.60 -19.96
N TRP A 273 -5.04 -10.42 -19.76
CA TRP A 273 -4.48 -9.72 -18.60
C TRP A 273 -4.72 -8.22 -18.63
N PHE A 274 -4.70 -7.63 -19.82
CA PHE A 274 -4.99 -6.21 -20.09
C PHE A 274 -6.25 -6.06 -20.93
N MET A 275 -6.81 -4.85 -21.01
CA MET A 275 -7.95 -4.57 -21.87
C MET A 275 -7.60 -4.79 -23.35
N GLN A 276 -8.55 -5.30 -24.13
CA GLN A 276 -8.35 -5.50 -25.57
C GLN A 276 -8.06 -4.19 -26.32
N SER A 277 -8.58 -3.06 -25.82
CA SER A 277 -8.35 -1.72 -26.36
C SER A 277 -6.92 -1.21 -26.18
N LEU A 278 -6.14 -1.78 -25.25
CA LEU A 278 -4.75 -1.41 -25.04
C LEU A 278 -3.88 -1.77 -26.26
N LYS A 279 -4.20 -2.88 -26.93
CA LYS A 279 -3.46 -3.40 -28.10
C LYS A 279 -3.17 -2.37 -29.18
N SER A 280 -4.12 -1.46 -29.40
CA SER A 280 -4.05 -0.44 -30.45
C SER A 280 -3.62 0.93 -29.94
N GLN A 281 -3.28 1.06 -28.65
CA GLN A 281 -2.81 2.33 -28.10
C GLN A 281 -1.38 2.61 -28.55
N ASP A 282 -1.11 3.89 -28.78
CA ASP A 282 0.23 4.40 -28.94
C ASP A 282 0.82 4.63 -27.53
N PRO A 283 1.88 3.92 -27.13
CA PRO A 283 2.45 4.06 -25.79
C PRO A 283 2.93 5.49 -25.52
N TYR A 284 3.32 6.24 -26.56
CA TYR A 284 3.74 7.64 -26.43
C TYR A 284 2.57 8.61 -26.26
N LYS A 285 1.32 8.15 -26.32
CA LYS A 285 0.12 8.99 -26.10
C LYS A 285 -0.59 8.72 -24.78
N LEU A 286 -0.29 7.60 -24.12
CA LEU A 286 -0.89 7.27 -22.83
C LEU A 286 -0.53 8.34 -21.79
N PRO A 287 -1.47 8.84 -20.97
CA PRO A 287 -1.16 9.81 -19.92
C PRO A 287 -0.37 9.21 -18.75
N HIS A 288 -0.14 7.89 -18.76
CA HIS A 288 0.64 7.15 -17.78
C HIS A 288 1.72 6.28 -18.42
N ASP A 289 2.60 5.73 -17.58
CA ASP A 289 3.47 4.60 -17.89
C ASP A 289 3.78 3.80 -16.61
N HIS A 290 4.47 2.67 -16.69
CA HIS A 290 4.60 1.76 -15.55
C HIS A 290 5.58 2.23 -14.47
N HIS A 291 6.40 3.26 -14.72
CA HIS A 291 7.13 3.94 -13.64
C HIS A 291 6.15 4.62 -12.66
N GLU A 292 5.02 5.11 -13.17
CA GLU A 292 3.93 5.65 -12.34
C GLU A 292 3.10 4.56 -11.65
N LEU A 293 2.90 3.40 -12.29
CA LEU A 293 2.32 2.22 -11.61
C LEU A 293 3.17 1.82 -10.39
N ILE A 294 4.49 1.76 -10.54
CA ILE A 294 5.42 1.54 -9.43
C ILE A 294 5.27 2.67 -8.41
N ALA A 295 5.29 3.93 -8.86
CA ALA A 295 5.18 5.10 -7.98
C ALA A 295 3.89 5.12 -7.13
N MET A 296 2.76 4.56 -7.60
CA MET A 296 1.54 4.42 -6.79
C MET A 296 1.75 3.66 -5.47
N ILE A 297 2.86 2.92 -5.33
CA ILE A 297 3.25 2.26 -4.09
C ILE A 297 3.79 3.27 -3.07
N ALA A 298 4.46 4.34 -3.49
CA ALA A 298 5.01 5.37 -2.61
C ALA A 298 3.91 5.95 -1.68
N PRO A 299 4.20 6.14 -0.39
CA PRO A 299 5.52 6.06 0.27
C PRO A 299 5.93 4.65 0.75
N ARG A 300 5.19 3.60 0.39
CA ARG A 300 5.38 2.23 0.90
C ARG A 300 6.58 1.57 0.22
N ALA A 301 6.97 0.38 0.67
CA ALA A 301 8.18 -0.26 0.18
C ALA A 301 7.94 -1.12 -1.06
N VAL A 302 8.89 -1.11 -1.99
CA VAL A 302 8.89 -1.95 -3.19
C VAL A 302 10.30 -2.44 -3.51
N ILE A 303 10.42 -3.71 -3.91
CA ILE A 303 11.62 -4.25 -4.53
C ILE A 303 11.25 -5.01 -5.81
N ALA A 304 11.95 -4.70 -6.91
CA ALA A 304 11.82 -5.41 -8.17
C ALA A 304 13.02 -6.34 -8.39
N LEU A 305 12.76 -7.56 -8.86
CA LEU A 305 13.80 -8.52 -9.23
C LEU A 305 13.73 -8.76 -10.74
N GLY A 306 14.87 -8.77 -11.42
CA GLY A 306 14.97 -9.07 -12.85
C GLY A 306 15.83 -10.29 -13.14
N ASN A 307 15.91 -10.68 -14.40
CA ASN A 307 16.75 -11.78 -14.87
C ASN A 307 17.17 -11.51 -16.34
N PRO A 308 18.17 -10.61 -16.55
CA PRO A 308 18.45 -10.03 -17.87
C PRO A 308 18.72 -11.01 -19.03
N PRO A 309 19.25 -12.23 -18.80
CA PRO A 309 19.38 -13.23 -19.87
C PRO A 309 18.07 -13.65 -20.54
N TYR A 310 16.91 -13.50 -19.89
CA TYR A 310 15.61 -13.73 -20.51
C TYR A 310 15.19 -12.49 -21.31
N GLU A 311 15.51 -12.48 -22.60
CA GLU A 311 15.21 -11.37 -23.51
C GLU A 311 13.76 -10.90 -23.42
N TRP A 312 12.79 -11.83 -23.33
CA TRP A 312 11.36 -11.52 -23.23
C TRP A 312 11.00 -10.59 -22.06
N LEU A 313 11.71 -10.69 -20.93
CA LEU A 313 11.48 -9.86 -19.75
C LEU A 313 11.84 -8.39 -20.00
N GLY A 314 12.74 -8.10 -20.94
CA GLY A 314 13.04 -6.74 -21.35
C GLY A 314 13.62 -5.84 -20.24
N ASP A 315 14.46 -6.39 -19.36
CA ASP A 315 14.95 -5.71 -18.14
C ASP A 315 15.68 -4.38 -18.37
N GLU A 316 16.12 -4.06 -19.58
CA GLU A 316 16.57 -2.70 -19.92
C GLU A 316 15.43 -1.67 -19.71
N SER A 317 14.22 -2.02 -20.15
CA SER A 317 13.01 -1.21 -19.99
C SER A 317 12.56 -1.18 -18.52
N GLY A 318 12.62 -2.33 -17.84
CA GLY A 318 12.36 -2.44 -16.40
C GLY A 318 13.27 -1.54 -15.57
N TYR A 319 14.57 -1.55 -15.88
CA TYR A 319 15.56 -0.70 -15.23
C TYR A 319 15.27 0.80 -15.43
N LYS A 320 15.00 1.23 -16.66
CA LYS A 320 14.65 2.64 -16.94
C LYS A 320 13.40 3.09 -16.20
N SER A 321 12.39 2.23 -16.18
CA SER A 321 11.12 2.48 -15.50
C SER A 321 11.31 2.63 -13.98
N ILE A 322 12.02 1.70 -13.34
CA ILE A 322 12.23 1.77 -11.88
C ILE A 322 13.18 2.92 -11.48
N MET A 323 14.14 3.30 -12.32
CA MET A 323 14.94 4.50 -12.11
C MET A 323 14.07 5.76 -12.14
N ALA A 324 13.14 5.89 -13.09
CA ALA A 324 12.19 7.00 -13.12
C ALA A 324 11.22 6.99 -11.92
N ALA A 325 10.78 5.81 -11.48
CA ALA A 325 9.96 5.67 -10.28
C ALA A 325 10.71 6.08 -9.01
N THR A 326 12.02 5.80 -8.92
CA THR A 326 12.88 6.14 -7.77
C THR A 326 12.88 7.64 -7.47
N GLU A 327 12.71 8.50 -8.48
CA GLU A 327 12.59 9.95 -8.28
C GLU A 327 11.44 10.31 -7.33
N VAL A 328 10.34 9.54 -7.27
CA VAL A 328 9.22 9.79 -6.35
C VAL A 328 9.61 9.52 -4.89
N TRP A 329 10.36 8.45 -4.63
CA TRP A 329 10.86 8.17 -3.28
C TRP A 329 11.93 9.16 -2.86
N LYS A 330 12.79 9.59 -3.80
CA LYS A 330 13.75 10.67 -3.60
C LYS A 330 13.09 12.00 -3.28
N ALA A 331 12.03 12.34 -3.99
CA ALA A 331 11.25 13.54 -3.70
C ALA A 331 10.69 13.52 -2.27
N MET A 332 10.33 12.34 -1.75
CA MET A 332 9.81 12.17 -0.40
C MET A 332 10.90 11.98 0.68
N GLY A 333 12.19 11.89 0.31
CA GLY A 333 13.32 11.64 1.22
C GLY A 333 13.30 10.24 1.86
N ILE A 334 12.86 9.23 1.12
CA ILE A 334 12.66 7.83 1.56
C ILE A 334 13.15 6.82 0.51
N GLU A 335 14.26 7.13 -0.15
CA GLU A 335 14.90 6.29 -1.19
C GLU A 335 15.17 4.86 -0.71
N ASP A 336 15.38 4.69 0.59
CA ASP A 336 15.60 3.40 1.22
C ASP A 336 14.42 2.42 1.12
N ARG A 337 13.25 2.87 0.62
CA ARG A 337 12.05 2.04 0.43
C ARG A 337 11.84 1.54 -0.99
N ILE A 338 12.68 1.92 -1.93
CA ILE A 338 12.66 1.40 -3.30
C ILE A 338 13.98 0.73 -3.63
N GLY A 339 13.93 -0.49 -4.15
CA GLY A 339 15.12 -1.23 -4.53
C GLY A 339 14.91 -2.05 -5.79
N PHE A 340 16.02 -2.44 -6.41
CA PHE A 340 16.00 -3.35 -7.54
C PHE A 340 17.23 -4.24 -7.59
N ASP A 341 17.00 -5.49 -7.99
CA ASP A 341 18.06 -6.47 -8.16
C ASP A 341 17.91 -7.25 -9.47
N PHE A 342 18.66 -6.84 -10.49
CA PHE A 342 18.71 -7.47 -11.81
C PHE A 342 19.84 -8.52 -11.93
N THR A 343 20.22 -9.18 -10.83
CA THR A 343 21.10 -10.34 -10.87
C THR A 343 20.47 -11.43 -11.74
N GLY A 344 21.08 -11.78 -12.88
CA GLY A 344 20.63 -12.86 -13.75
C GLY A 344 21.42 -14.16 -13.57
N GLY A 345 21.27 -15.08 -14.53
CA GLY A 345 22.05 -16.33 -14.58
C GLY A 345 21.46 -17.47 -13.78
N HIS A 346 20.15 -17.43 -13.54
CA HIS A 346 19.37 -18.46 -12.86
C HIS A 346 18.11 -18.78 -13.67
N GLU A 347 17.50 -19.93 -13.39
CA GLU A 347 16.23 -20.32 -14.02
C GLU A 347 15.12 -19.29 -13.71
N HIS A 348 14.21 -19.12 -14.68
CA HIS A 348 13.06 -18.23 -14.55
C HIS A 348 12.27 -18.58 -13.29
N CYS A 349 11.95 -17.55 -12.50
CA CYS A 349 11.27 -17.67 -11.21
C CYS A 349 12.03 -18.38 -10.09
N GLN A 350 13.32 -18.66 -10.25
CA GLN A 350 14.18 -19.19 -9.19
C GLN A 350 15.16 -18.12 -8.72
N ALA A 351 14.69 -17.22 -7.86
CA ALA A 351 15.47 -16.06 -7.39
C ALA A 351 16.89 -16.48 -6.94
N ALA A 352 17.90 -15.78 -7.48
CA ALA A 352 19.29 -16.02 -7.16
C ALA A 352 19.58 -15.86 -5.66
N PRO A 353 20.65 -16.46 -5.11
CA PRO A 353 21.06 -16.23 -3.72
C PRO A 353 21.19 -14.74 -3.36
N ASN A 354 21.73 -13.90 -4.26
CA ASN A 354 21.82 -12.47 -4.03
C ASN A 354 20.45 -11.79 -3.97
N GLN A 355 19.52 -12.17 -4.86
CA GLN A 355 18.15 -11.66 -4.81
C GLN A 355 17.41 -12.10 -3.54
N ASN A 356 17.65 -13.31 -3.04
CA ASN A 356 17.12 -13.76 -1.76
C ASN A 356 17.66 -12.92 -0.59
N ASN A 357 18.93 -12.52 -0.63
CA ASN A 357 19.51 -11.58 0.34
C ASN A 357 18.86 -10.20 0.23
N SER A 358 18.64 -9.71 -0.99
CA SER A 358 17.99 -8.43 -1.26
C SER A 358 16.55 -8.39 -0.73
N VAL A 359 15.76 -9.44 -0.99
CA VAL A 359 14.43 -9.61 -0.41
C VAL A 359 14.49 -9.70 1.12
N THR A 360 15.45 -10.45 1.67
CA THR A 360 15.61 -10.57 3.12
C THR A 360 15.83 -9.22 3.77
N ALA A 361 16.63 -8.33 3.18
CA ALA A 361 16.87 -7.00 3.71
C ALA A 361 15.59 -6.15 3.77
N PHE A 362 14.78 -6.17 2.71
CA PHE A 362 13.48 -5.48 2.67
C PHE A 362 12.48 -6.07 3.67
N VAL A 363 12.39 -7.40 3.76
CA VAL A 363 11.52 -8.09 4.74
C VAL A 363 11.97 -7.76 6.17
N ASP A 364 13.27 -7.83 6.45
CA ASP A 364 13.82 -7.52 7.77
C ASP A 364 13.52 -6.09 8.18
N LYS A 365 13.72 -5.11 7.29
CA LYS A 365 13.48 -3.70 7.58
C LYS A 365 12.00 -3.37 7.73
N PHE A 366 11.20 -3.66 6.71
CA PHE A 366 9.84 -3.14 6.62
C PHE A 366 8.81 -4.02 7.33
N LEU A 367 9.05 -5.33 7.41
CA LEU A 367 8.09 -6.28 7.97
C LEU A 367 8.46 -6.76 9.37
N ARG A 368 9.76 -6.93 9.66
CA ARG A 368 10.23 -7.37 10.99
C ARG A 368 10.74 -6.26 11.90
N GLY A 369 10.89 -5.04 11.38
CA GLY A 369 11.38 -3.89 12.16
C GLY A 369 12.85 -3.98 12.58
N LYS A 370 13.66 -4.78 11.86
CA LYS A 370 15.09 -4.89 12.09
C LYS A 370 15.83 -3.77 11.35
N ASN A 371 17.03 -3.44 11.82
CA ASN A 371 17.93 -2.59 11.05
C ASN A 371 18.57 -3.42 9.92
N ALA A 372 18.29 -3.09 8.66
CA ALA A 372 18.86 -3.74 7.49
C ALA A 372 19.13 -2.71 6.39
N ASN A 373 20.24 -2.87 5.67
CA ASN A 373 20.56 -2.01 4.53
C ASN A 373 19.70 -2.39 3.33
N THR A 374 18.92 -1.43 2.84
CA THR A 374 17.95 -1.58 1.73
C THR A 374 18.32 -0.71 0.53
N ASP A 375 19.50 -0.06 0.58
CA ASP A 375 20.16 0.57 -0.56
C ASP A 375 20.64 -0.50 -1.54
N ILE A 376 19.72 -0.99 -2.37
CA ILE A 376 19.91 -2.13 -3.27
C ILE A 376 19.57 -1.68 -4.69
N HIS A 377 20.62 -1.49 -5.49
CA HIS A 377 20.53 -0.99 -6.86
C HIS A 377 21.42 -1.83 -7.79
N VAL A 378 21.16 -3.13 -7.89
CA VAL A 378 21.92 -4.01 -8.78
C VAL A 378 21.42 -3.81 -10.21
N LYS A 379 22.17 -3.03 -10.99
CA LYS A 379 21.85 -2.73 -12.39
C LYS A 379 21.93 -3.99 -13.26
N PRO A 380 21.13 -4.11 -14.32
CA PRO A 380 21.26 -5.22 -15.24
C PRO A 380 22.59 -5.12 -16.01
N THR A 381 23.37 -6.19 -16.01
CA THR A 381 24.58 -6.30 -16.84
C THR A 381 24.27 -7.07 -18.11
N ASN A 382 24.73 -6.56 -19.26
CA ASN A 382 24.77 -7.26 -20.55
C ASN A 382 23.45 -7.92 -21.00
N GLY A 383 22.78 -7.28 -21.95
CA GLY A 383 21.80 -7.92 -22.82
C GLY A 383 21.94 -7.37 -24.24
N LYS A 384 21.44 -8.12 -25.22
CA LYS A 384 21.52 -7.71 -26.63
C LYS A 384 20.89 -6.34 -26.81
N GLY A 385 21.70 -5.37 -27.26
CA GLY A 385 21.24 -4.02 -27.55
C GLY A 385 21.09 -3.10 -26.35
N PHE A 386 21.37 -3.52 -25.11
CA PHE A 386 21.08 -2.74 -23.90
C PHE A 386 21.66 -1.32 -23.93
N LYS A 387 20.82 -0.32 -23.63
CA LYS A 387 21.20 1.09 -23.41
C LYS A 387 20.70 1.56 -22.03
N ILE A 388 21.41 1.19 -20.96
CA ILE A 388 20.93 1.43 -19.59
C ILE A 388 21.36 2.81 -19.04
N ASP A 389 22.53 3.31 -19.42
CA ASP A 389 23.07 4.57 -18.89
C ASP A 389 22.31 5.81 -19.39
N ASN A 390 21.46 5.62 -20.40
CA ASN A 390 20.66 6.69 -20.99
C ASN A 390 19.25 6.80 -20.37
N TYR A 391 19.01 6.18 -19.20
CA TYR A 391 17.72 6.28 -18.51
C TYR A 391 17.31 7.74 -18.25
N ALA A 392 18.28 8.60 -17.92
CA ALA A 392 18.04 10.02 -17.66
C ALA A 392 17.49 10.75 -18.90
N ASP A 393 17.76 10.27 -20.12
CA ASP A 393 17.19 10.85 -21.34
C ASP A 393 15.67 10.72 -21.39
N TRP A 394 15.07 9.82 -20.60
CA TRP A 394 13.62 9.61 -20.55
C TRP A 394 12.89 10.48 -19.53
N ILE A 395 13.65 11.22 -18.73
CA ILE A 395 13.19 12.05 -17.62
C ILE A 395 13.45 13.52 -18.01
N ASP A 396 12.40 14.32 -18.13
CA ASP A 396 12.46 15.74 -18.48
C ASP A 396 11.92 16.66 -17.37
N TRP A 397 11.81 16.13 -16.15
CA TRP A 397 11.43 16.87 -14.96
C TRP A 397 12.58 17.04 -13.99
N GLU A 398 12.46 18.06 -13.14
CA GLU A 398 13.25 18.19 -11.92
C GLU A 398 12.49 17.54 -10.76
N THR A 399 13.21 16.79 -9.93
CA THR A 399 12.62 16.09 -8.79
C THR A 399 12.46 17.07 -7.62
N PRO A 400 11.22 17.38 -7.21
CA PRO A 400 10.96 18.33 -6.12
C PRO A 400 11.31 17.71 -4.77
N GLU A 401 11.40 18.53 -3.73
CA GLU A 401 11.39 18.07 -2.35
C GLU A 401 9.94 18.14 -1.81
N ILE A 402 9.34 16.98 -1.59
CA ILE A 402 8.01 16.79 -0.99
C ILE A 402 8.08 15.87 0.24
N PRO A 403 8.97 16.13 1.22
CA PRO A 403 9.17 15.25 2.36
C PRO A 403 7.86 15.07 3.14
N TYR A 404 7.72 13.91 3.77
CA TYR A 404 6.63 13.72 4.71
C TYR A 404 6.80 14.67 5.89
N VAL A 405 5.79 15.50 6.12
CA VAL A 405 5.68 16.32 7.32
C VAL A 405 4.51 15.76 8.10
N ALA A 406 4.75 15.20 9.28
CA ALA A 406 3.65 14.85 10.15
C ALA A 406 2.83 16.11 10.42
N SER A 407 1.51 15.96 10.35
CA SER A 407 0.59 16.99 10.77
C SER A 407 0.83 17.27 12.26
N ASN A 408 1.60 18.33 12.54
CA ASN A 408 1.47 19.01 13.82
C ASN A 408 0.07 19.61 13.81
N PRO A 409 -0.80 19.31 14.79
CA PRO A 409 -2.02 20.07 14.95
C PRO A 409 -1.60 21.54 15.10
N ASP A 410 -2.05 22.39 14.17
CA ASP A 410 -1.81 23.82 14.22
C ASP A 410 -2.55 24.38 15.44
N THR A 411 -1.86 24.51 16.56
CA THR A 411 -2.39 25.11 17.79
C THR A 411 -2.56 26.63 17.68
N SER A 412 -2.15 27.25 16.57
CA SER A 412 -2.27 28.69 16.32
C SER A 412 -3.54 29.09 15.58
N LYS A 413 -4.24 28.12 14.98
CA LYS A 413 -5.58 28.32 14.42
C LYS A 413 -6.61 27.73 15.36
N ILE A 414 -7.16 28.60 16.20
CA ILE A 414 -8.46 28.34 16.82
C ILE A 414 -9.45 28.13 15.67
N ASP A 415 -9.97 26.92 15.54
CA ASP A 415 -11.13 26.65 14.70
C ASP A 415 -12.33 27.42 15.27
N THR A 416 -12.63 28.59 14.70
CA THR A 416 -13.75 29.44 15.10
C THR A 416 -15.11 28.88 14.66
N SER A 417 -15.18 27.69 14.05
CA SER A 417 -16.45 27.04 13.72
C SER A 417 -17.14 26.40 14.93
N LYS A 418 -16.49 26.40 16.11
CA LYS A 418 -17.09 25.96 17.38
C LYS A 418 -16.75 26.95 18.49
N VAL A 419 -17.55 28.01 18.58
CA VAL A 419 -17.63 28.81 19.81
C VAL A 419 -18.39 27.96 20.83
N ASP A 420 -17.68 27.42 21.82
CA ASP A 420 -18.29 27.00 23.07
C ASP A 420 -17.75 27.89 24.19
N THR A 421 -18.66 28.70 24.74
CA THR A 421 -18.40 29.65 25.81
C THR A 421 -18.32 28.92 27.14
N SER A 422 -17.10 28.61 27.60
CA SER A 422 -16.79 28.61 29.04
C SER A 422 -15.27 28.63 29.25
N VAL A 423 -14.77 29.82 29.57
CA VAL A 423 -13.45 29.98 30.18
C VAL A 423 -13.60 29.75 31.68
N THR A 424 -12.84 28.82 32.23
CA THR A 424 -12.20 29.00 33.54
C THR A 424 -10.79 28.44 33.46
N ASP A 425 -9.85 29.36 33.43
CA ASP A 425 -8.42 29.14 33.64
C ASP A 425 -8.17 28.75 35.10
N THR A 426 -7.37 27.71 35.34
CA THR A 426 -6.53 27.67 36.54
C THR A 426 -5.32 26.75 36.35
N SER A 427 -4.15 27.39 36.37
CA SER A 427 -2.84 26.91 36.82
C SER A 427 -2.08 25.88 35.97
N ILE A 428 -1.13 26.43 35.20
CA ILE A 428 0.13 25.79 34.84
C ILE A 428 0.97 25.65 36.12
N THR A 429 1.44 24.43 36.41
CA THR A 429 2.65 24.24 37.25
C THR A 429 3.48 23.05 36.79
N SER A 430 4.68 23.40 36.31
CA SER A 430 5.98 22.71 36.38
C SER A 430 6.19 21.29 35.86
N CYS A 431 7.22 21.20 35.01
CA CYS A 431 8.00 20.04 34.63
C CYS A 431 8.43 19.15 35.81
N GLY A 432 8.34 17.85 35.60
CA GLY A 432 9.06 16.82 36.34
C GLY A 432 9.35 15.66 35.39
N ASP A 433 10.60 15.19 35.42
CA ASP A 433 11.13 14.08 34.64
C ASP A 433 10.15 12.92 34.44
N GLY A 434 9.99 12.48 33.20
CA GLY A 434 9.24 11.26 32.92
C GLY A 434 9.19 10.97 31.43
N ARG A 435 9.85 9.89 31.02
CA ARG A 435 9.53 9.21 29.75
C ARG A 435 8.01 9.06 29.70
N ILE A 436 7.33 9.72 28.76
CA ILE A 436 5.88 9.56 28.59
C ILE A 436 5.68 8.15 28.01
N ALA A 437 5.53 7.18 28.90
CA ALA A 437 4.79 5.98 28.57
C ALA A 437 3.42 6.45 28.07
N LEU A 438 3.00 6.01 26.88
CA LEU A 438 1.60 6.12 26.49
C LEU A 438 0.77 5.59 27.66
N PRO A 439 -0.19 6.36 28.20
CA PRO A 439 -0.99 5.88 29.32
C PRO A 439 -1.61 4.55 28.90
N LYS A 440 -1.45 3.50 29.72
CA LYS A 440 -2.20 2.26 29.51
C LYS A 440 -3.67 2.59 29.76
N ILE A 441 -4.39 2.94 28.70
CA ILE A 441 -5.82 3.19 28.77
C ILE A 441 -6.52 1.84 28.89
N GLY A 442 -7.24 1.64 30.00
CA GLY A 442 -8.09 0.49 30.23
C GLY A 442 -9.55 0.87 30.01
N MET A 443 -10.31 0.01 29.33
CA MET A 443 -11.74 0.24 29.10
C MET A 443 -12.54 -1.00 29.50
N HIS A 444 -13.45 -0.84 30.45
CA HIS A 444 -14.30 -1.90 30.99
C HIS A 444 -15.76 -1.51 30.82
N VAL A 445 -16.62 -2.50 30.54
CA VAL A 445 -18.06 -2.31 30.48
C VAL A 445 -18.68 -3.14 31.59
N THR A 446 -19.45 -2.52 32.46
CA THR A 446 -20.13 -3.19 33.58
C THR A 446 -21.50 -2.56 33.77
N ALA A 447 -22.55 -3.39 33.87
CA ALA A 447 -23.92 -2.97 34.19
C ALA A 447 -24.46 -1.78 33.37
N GLY A 448 -24.23 -1.77 32.05
CA GLY A 448 -24.74 -0.70 31.17
C GLY A 448 -23.91 0.60 31.22
N ARG A 449 -22.74 0.58 31.86
CA ARG A 449 -21.81 1.71 31.94
C ARG A 449 -20.47 1.34 31.33
N ILE A 450 -19.83 2.29 30.65
CA ILE A 450 -18.45 2.19 30.20
C ILE A 450 -17.55 2.97 31.16
N GLU A 451 -16.50 2.33 31.64
CA GLU A 451 -15.49 2.93 32.52
C GLU A 451 -14.15 2.95 31.80
N VAL A 452 -13.52 4.12 31.79
CA VAL A 452 -12.22 4.33 31.15
C VAL A 452 -11.21 4.82 32.18
N ASN A 453 -10.14 4.05 32.35
CA ASN A 453 -9.06 4.33 33.30
C ASN A 453 -7.81 4.74 32.53
N GLY A 454 -7.12 5.78 33.02
CA GLY A 454 -5.86 6.25 32.44
C GLY A 454 -6.01 7.14 31.21
N ALA A 455 -7.22 7.56 30.82
CA ALA A 455 -7.40 8.56 29.77
C ALA A 455 -6.84 9.92 30.22
N PRO A 456 -6.14 10.66 29.35
CA PRO A 456 -5.59 11.98 29.69
C PRO A 456 -6.72 13.00 29.96
N ALA A 457 -6.40 14.03 30.73
CA ALA A 457 -7.35 15.12 31.01
C ALA A 457 -7.87 15.74 29.71
N GLY A 458 -9.18 15.99 29.64
CA GLY A 458 -9.85 16.50 28.44
C GLY A 458 -10.13 15.47 27.35
N ALA A 459 -9.78 14.19 27.55
CA ALA A 459 -10.22 13.13 26.66
C ALA A 459 -11.75 12.91 26.72
N ILE A 460 -12.29 12.36 25.64
CA ILE A 460 -13.71 11.99 25.53
C ILE A 460 -13.83 10.55 25.01
N VAL A 461 -14.96 9.92 25.29
CA VAL A 461 -15.31 8.62 24.73
C VAL A 461 -16.47 8.80 23.77
N LYS A 462 -16.24 8.56 22.47
CA LYS A 462 -17.31 8.55 21.45
C LYS A 462 -17.79 7.13 21.22
N LEU A 463 -19.11 6.96 21.21
CA LEU A 463 -19.76 5.70 20.89
C LEU A 463 -20.37 5.79 19.49
N TYR A 464 -20.06 4.81 18.64
CA TYR A 464 -20.59 4.71 17.29
C TYR A 464 -21.51 3.50 17.14
N ASP A 465 -22.62 3.65 16.42
CA ASP A 465 -23.41 2.50 15.97
C ASP A 465 -22.71 1.74 14.85
N VAL A 466 -23.24 0.57 14.49
CA VAL A 466 -22.72 -0.28 13.39
C VAL A 466 -22.75 0.40 12.01
N ARG A 467 -23.41 1.56 11.88
CA ARG A 467 -23.47 2.38 10.66
C ARG A 467 -22.50 3.57 10.72
N GLY A 468 -21.70 3.69 11.78
CA GLY A 468 -20.71 4.75 11.96
C GLY A 468 -21.27 6.08 12.46
N ASN A 469 -22.53 6.11 12.95
CA ASN A 469 -23.11 7.31 13.52
C ASN A 469 -22.74 7.45 14.99
N VAL A 470 -22.37 8.66 15.43
CA VAL A 470 -22.14 8.94 16.86
C VAL A 470 -23.46 8.86 17.62
N VAL A 471 -23.58 7.93 18.55
CA VAL A 471 -24.78 7.74 19.39
C VAL A 471 -24.64 8.33 20.79
N ALA A 472 -23.41 8.54 21.26
CA ALA A 472 -23.13 9.29 22.49
C ALA A 472 -21.68 9.80 22.54
N THR A 473 -21.46 10.85 23.31
CA THR A 473 -20.13 11.35 23.70
C THR A 473 -20.09 11.46 25.22
N LEU A 474 -19.11 10.82 25.85
CA LEU A 474 -18.93 10.74 27.29
C LEU A 474 -17.61 11.39 27.70
N GLY A 475 -17.46 11.72 28.99
CA GLY A 475 -16.21 12.27 29.52
C GLY A 475 -15.06 11.25 29.57
N ALA A 476 -13.86 11.72 29.93
CA ALA A 476 -12.63 10.92 29.97
C ALA A 476 -12.72 9.62 30.79
N ALA A 477 -13.55 9.60 31.84
CA ALA A 477 -13.76 8.44 32.71
C ALA A 477 -14.82 7.45 32.17
N GLY A 478 -15.45 7.75 31.03
CA GLY A 478 -16.62 7.05 30.53
C GLY A 478 -17.94 7.55 31.14
N GLY A 479 -18.98 6.72 31.10
CA GLY A 479 -20.35 7.11 31.40
C GLY A 479 -21.37 6.02 31.06
N ASP A 480 -22.65 6.32 31.22
CA ASP A 480 -23.72 5.36 30.98
C ASP A 480 -23.90 5.15 29.47
N LEU A 481 -24.13 3.89 29.06
CA LEU A 481 -24.38 3.54 27.67
C LEU A 481 -25.79 3.99 27.25
N PRO A 482 -26.01 4.28 25.95
CA PRO A 482 -27.34 4.58 25.44
C PRO A 482 -28.31 3.42 25.70
N LYS A 483 -29.60 3.67 25.89
CA LYS A 483 -30.61 2.61 26.11
C LYS A 483 -30.85 1.67 24.89
N ALA A 484 -30.16 1.90 23.78
CA ALA A 484 -30.31 1.13 22.54
C ALA A 484 -29.46 -0.14 22.56
N LYS A 485 -30.10 -1.30 22.42
CA LYS A 485 -29.42 -2.61 22.30
C LYS A 485 -28.64 -2.69 20.99
N GLY A 486 -27.40 -3.18 21.03
CA GLY A 486 -26.59 -3.39 19.83
C GLY A 486 -25.10 -3.40 20.07
N ARG A 487 -24.33 -3.66 19.01
CA ARG A 487 -22.87 -3.49 19.03
C ARG A 487 -22.54 -2.01 18.84
N LEU A 488 -21.65 -1.49 19.68
CA LEU A 488 -21.12 -0.14 19.58
C LEU A 488 -19.60 -0.20 19.45
N LEU A 489 -19.03 0.77 18.75
CA LEU A 489 -17.59 1.01 18.75
C LEU A 489 -17.32 2.18 19.70
N ALA A 490 -16.58 1.94 20.77
CA ALA A 490 -16.13 2.98 21.69
C ALA A 490 -14.72 3.45 21.28
N ILE A 491 -14.55 4.75 21.10
CA ILE A 491 -13.28 5.38 20.77
C ILE A 491 -12.95 6.42 21.83
N VAL A 492 -11.79 6.27 22.48
CA VAL A 492 -11.23 7.31 23.35
C VAL A 492 -10.45 8.28 22.48
N GLU A 493 -10.81 9.55 22.52
CA GLU A 493 -10.14 10.63 21.80
C GLU A 493 -9.53 11.61 22.80
N SER A 494 -8.32 12.07 22.54
CA SER A 494 -7.72 13.18 23.29
C SER A 494 -8.50 14.49 23.08
N ALA A 495 -8.24 15.50 23.89
CA ALA A 495 -8.77 16.86 23.69
C ALA A 495 -8.44 17.43 22.29
N ALA A 496 -7.37 16.95 21.65
CA ALA A 496 -6.95 17.32 20.30
C ALA A 496 -7.58 16.45 19.19
N GLY A 497 -8.51 15.55 19.51
CA GLY A 497 -9.20 14.69 18.53
C GLY A 497 -8.40 13.47 18.06
N VAL A 498 -7.19 13.24 18.60
CA VAL A 498 -6.39 12.03 18.30
C VAL A 498 -7.03 10.82 18.97
N ARG A 499 -7.23 9.73 18.22
CA ARG A 499 -7.72 8.45 18.74
C ARG A 499 -6.63 7.77 19.57
N LEU A 500 -6.94 7.49 20.83
CA LEU A 500 -6.03 6.89 21.81
C LEU A 500 -6.32 5.40 22.04
N MET A 501 -7.59 4.99 21.92
CA MET A 501 -8.02 3.60 22.08
C MET A 501 -9.32 3.37 21.33
N THR A 502 -9.49 2.18 20.77
CA THR A 502 -10.73 1.72 20.14
C THR A 502 -11.11 0.37 20.73
N LYS A 503 -12.39 0.17 21.04
CA LYS A 503 -12.92 -1.12 21.54
C LYS A 503 -14.34 -1.35 21.08
N ALA A 504 -14.59 -2.53 20.50
CA ALA A 504 -15.95 -3.00 20.25
C ALA A 504 -16.61 -3.45 21.56
N ILE A 505 -17.84 -3.00 21.81
CA ILE A 505 -18.61 -3.33 22.99
C ILE A 505 -20.02 -3.81 22.60
N VAL A 506 -20.58 -4.71 23.40
CA VAL A 506 -21.97 -5.16 23.25
C VAL A 506 -22.82 -4.44 24.28
N ASN A 507 -23.73 -3.59 23.82
CA ASN A 507 -24.70 -2.91 24.67
C ASN A 507 -25.97 -3.76 24.81
N THR A 508 -26.24 -4.19 26.04
CA THR A 508 -27.41 -5.01 26.38
C THR A 508 -28.67 -4.18 26.64
N GLY A 509 -28.58 -2.84 26.59
CA GLY A 509 -29.70 -1.90 26.64
C GLY A 509 -30.43 -1.85 27.97
N PHE A 510 -29.68 -1.85 29.08
CA PHE A 510 -30.21 -1.62 30.42
C PHE A 510 -30.37 -0.13 30.73
#